data_AF-A0A8X6HP18-F1
#
_entry.id   AF-A0A8X6HP18-F1
#
_cell.length_a   1.000
_cell.length_b   1.000
_cell.length_c   1.000
_cell.angle_alpha   90.00
_cell.angle_beta   90.00
_cell.angle_gamma   90.00
#
_symmetry.space_group_name_H-M   'P 1'
#
loop_
_entity.id
_entity.type
_entity.pdbx_description
1 polymer ?
#
loop_
_entity_poly.entity_id
_entity_poly.type
_entity_poly.pdbx_seq_one_letter_code
_entity_poly.pdbx_strand_id
1 'polypeptide(L)'
;MTQKASGELELIEIQEQTLQLKYKSTPIYEFWKFAPESKYPELKKAACRIISIFGTTYLCESFHSTLKFVKFKHRSTSQRSTEKCCH
;
A
#
# COMPACT_ATOMS: atom_id res chain seq x y z
N MET A 1 -28.58 13.14 -5.42
CA MET A 1 -28.42 14.31 -4.53
C MET A 1 -26.98 14.36 -4.04
N THR A 2 -26.43 15.57 -4.04
CA THR A 2 -25.02 16.00 -3.98
C THR A 2 -24.13 15.35 -2.91
N GLN A 3 -23.19 14.49 -3.32
CA GLN A 3 -22.04 14.06 -2.50
C GLN A 3 -20.71 14.73 -2.94
N LYS A 4 -20.68 15.42 -4.09
CA LYS A 4 -19.44 15.96 -4.69
C LYS A 4 -18.88 17.20 -3.99
N ALA A 5 -19.69 17.93 -3.22
CA ALA A 5 -19.29 19.22 -2.64
C ALA A 5 -18.52 19.10 -1.31
N SER A 6 -18.63 17.98 -0.56
CA SER A 6 -18.01 17.85 0.76
C SER A 6 -16.50 17.62 0.68
N GLY A 7 -16.05 16.72 -0.20
CA GLY A 7 -14.64 16.32 -0.27
C GLY A 7 -13.69 17.40 -0.83
N GLU A 8 -14.17 18.26 -1.74
CA GLU A 8 -13.36 19.35 -2.30
C GLU A 8 -13.06 20.43 -1.24
N LEU A 9 -14.02 20.74 -0.36
CA LEU A 9 -13.83 21.67 0.75
C LEU A 9 -12.89 21.09 1.81
N GLU A 10 -13.04 19.82 2.16
CA GLU A 10 -12.11 19.08 3.02
C GLU A 10 -10.67 19.13 2.48
N LEU A 11 -10.49 18.99 1.16
CA LEU A 11 -9.19 19.02 0.50
C LEU A 11 -8.54 20.42 0.57
N ILE A 12 -9.31 21.48 0.36
CA ILE A 12 -8.82 22.85 0.49
C ILE A 12 -8.39 23.12 1.94
N GLU A 13 -9.16 22.65 2.90
CA GLU A 13 -8.89 22.88 4.31
C GLU A 13 -7.68 22.07 4.82
N ILE A 14 -7.40 20.90 4.25
CA ILE A 14 -6.22 20.11 4.61
C ILE A 14 -4.91 20.70 4.06
N GLN A 15 -4.99 21.57 3.05
CA GLN A 15 -3.84 22.30 2.49
C GLN A 15 -3.36 23.46 3.39
N GLU A 16 -4.01 23.67 4.53
CA GLU A 16 -3.59 24.62 5.56
C GLU A 16 -2.17 24.30 6.08
N GLN A 17 -1.38 25.36 6.35
CA GLN A 17 0.06 25.26 6.54
C GLN A 17 0.47 24.30 7.68
N THR A 18 -0.34 24.21 8.73
CA THR A 18 -0.05 23.38 9.90
C THR A 18 -0.12 21.88 9.59
N LEU A 19 -1.08 21.46 8.77
CA LEU A 19 -1.24 20.06 8.35
C LEU A 19 -0.23 19.68 7.25
N GLN A 20 0.10 20.62 6.36
CA GLN A 20 1.14 20.45 5.34
C GLN A 20 2.53 20.16 5.94
N LEU A 21 2.90 20.86 7.02
CA LEU A 21 4.17 20.61 7.71
C LEU A 21 4.20 19.20 8.33
N LYS A 22 3.08 18.77 8.93
CA LYS A 22 2.95 17.41 9.46
C LYS A 22 2.99 16.34 8.37
N TYR A 23 2.36 16.59 7.22
CA TYR A 23 2.42 15.71 6.06
C TYR A 23 3.85 15.50 5.56
N LYS A 24 4.66 16.57 5.52
CA LYS A 24 6.08 16.47 5.09
C LYS A 24 6.97 15.76 6.10
N SER A 25 6.66 15.86 7.39
CA SER A 25 7.47 15.29 8.47
C SER A 25 7.09 13.85 8.86
N THR A 26 5.96 13.35 8.38
CA THR A 26 5.36 12.11 8.90
C THR A 26 5.00 11.18 7.74
N PRO A 27 5.24 9.87 7.85
CA PRO A 27 4.80 8.94 6.82
C PRO A 27 3.26 8.95 6.69
N ILE A 28 2.77 8.73 5.46
CA ILE A 28 1.36 8.89 5.08
C ILE A 28 0.39 8.14 6.02
N TYR A 29 0.75 6.93 6.47
CA TYR A 29 -0.11 6.11 7.32
C TYR A 29 -0.25 6.66 8.76
N GLU A 30 0.79 7.32 9.27
CA GLU A 30 0.78 7.98 10.57
C GLU A 30 0.04 9.31 10.48
N PHE A 31 0.22 10.07 9.39
CA PHE A 31 -0.50 11.32 9.15
C PHE A 31 -2.03 11.13 9.27
N TRP A 32 -2.59 10.11 8.60
CA TRP A 32 -4.02 9.84 8.64
C TRP A 32 -4.53 9.28 9.97
N LYS A 33 -3.66 8.82 10.88
CA LYS A 33 -4.05 8.52 12.28
C LYS A 33 -4.28 9.78 13.10
N PHE A 34 -3.50 10.84 12.83
CA PHE A 34 -3.62 12.11 13.55
C PHE A 34 -4.71 13.02 13.00
N ALA A 35 -5.13 12.82 11.75
CA ALA A 35 -6.21 13.59 11.15
C ALA A 35 -7.57 13.30 11.82
N PRO A 36 -8.29 14.33 12.33
CA PRO A 36 -9.58 14.13 12.98
C PRO A 36 -10.63 13.63 11.99
N GLU A 37 -11.22 12.48 12.29
CA GLU A 37 -12.23 11.83 11.44
C GLU A 37 -13.52 12.64 11.31
N SER A 38 -13.85 13.42 12.35
CA SER A 38 -15.01 14.32 12.33
C SER A 38 -14.87 15.47 11.34
N LYS A 39 -13.64 15.82 10.96
CA LYS A 39 -13.34 16.97 10.08
C LYS A 39 -13.08 16.53 8.64
N TYR A 40 -12.53 15.34 8.44
CA TYR A 40 -12.15 14.82 7.12
C TYR A 40 -12.67 13.39 6.86
N PRO A 41 -13.97 13.12 7.03
CA PRO A 41 -14.50 11.76 6.95
C PRO A 41 -14.34 11.14 5.55
N GLU A 42 -14.64 11.90 4.49
CA GLU A 42 -14.57 11.39 3.13
C GLU A 42 -13.12 11.28 2.65
N LEU A 43 -12.28 12.26 3.00
CA LEU A 43 -10.87 12.25 2.65
C LEU A 43 -10.10 11.12 3.34
N LYS A 44 -10.37 10.87 4.63
CA LYS A 44 -9.76 9.77 5.39
C LYS A 44 -10.19 8.41 4.84
N LYS A 45 -11.47 8.26 4.47
CA LYS A 45 -11.98 7.03 3.84
C LYS A 45 -11.31 6.75 2.50
N ALA A 46 -11.13 7.77 1.67
CA ALA A 46 -10.40 7.65 0.40
C ALA A 46 -8.93 7.27 0.64
N ALA A 47 -8.25 7.93 1.59
CA ALA A 47 -6.88 7.63 1.95
C ALA A 47 -6.71 6.18 2.45
N CYS A 48 -7.56 5.72 3.35
CA CYS A 48 -7.56 4.33 3.83
C CYS A 48 -7.73 3.34 2.67
N ARG A 49 -8.62 3.62 1.72
CA ARG A 49 -8.82 2.76 0.54
C ARG A 49 -7.56 2.68 -0.32
N ILE A 50 -6.94 3.83 -0.61
CA ILE A 50 -5.71 3.90 -1.40
C ILE A 50 -4.57 3.16 -0.70
N ILE A 51 -4.35 3.42 0.59
CA ILE A 51 -3.32 2.75 1.40
C ILE A 51 -3.55 1.23 1.42
N SER A 52 -4.80 0.78 1.54
CA SER A 52 -5.14 -0.65 1.54
C SER A 52 -4.87 -1.31 0.18
N ILE A 53 -5.17 -0.63 -0.92
CA ILE A 53 -4.82 -1.12 -2.27
C ILE A 53 -3.31 -1.26 -2.38
N PHE A 54 -2.54 -0.24 -2.02
CA PHE A 54 -1.07 -0.32 -2.09
C PHE A 54 -0.50 -1.43 -1.19
N GLY A 55 -1.00 -1.57 0.04
CA GLY A 55 -0.59 -2.63 0.95
C GLY A 55 -0.88 -4.03 0.40
N THR A 56 -2.08 -4.23 -0.16
CA THR A 56 -2.48 -5.55 -0.70
C THR A 56 -1.79 -5.90 -2.00
N THR A 57 -1.54 -4.94 -2.90
CA THR A 57 -0.76 -5.17 -4.12
C THR A 57 0.67 -5.57 -3.76
N TYR A 58 1.33 -4.84 -2.86
CA TYR A 58 2.70 -5.17 -2.42
C TYR A 58 2.79 -6.56 -1.77
N LEU A 59 1.83 -6.89 -0.89
CA LEU A 59 1.78 -8.20 -0.26
C LEU A 59 1.52 -9.33 -1.28
N CYS A 60 0.63 -9.09 -2.25
CA CYS A 60 0.32 -10.05 -3.31
C CYS A 60 1.54 -10.32 -4.21
N GLU A 61 2.24 -9.27 -4.63
CA GLU A 61 3.45 -9.38 -5.44
C GLU A 61 4.58 -10.10 -4.68
N SER A 62 4.79 -9.75 -3.41
CA SER A 62 5.78 -10.37 -2.54
C SER A 62 5.50 -11.86 -2.32
N PHE A 63 4.24 -12.22 -2.10
CA PHE A 63 3.80 -13.61 -1.97
C PHE A 63 4.01 -14.39 -3.28
N HIS A 64 3.61 -13.80 -4.41
CA HIS A 64 3.79 -14.42 -5.72
C HIS A 64 5.28 -14.62 -6.06
N SER A 65 6.14 -13.65 -5.73
CA SER A 65 7.60 -13.75 -5.86
C SER A 65 8.17 -14.87 -5.00
N THR A 66 7.72 -14.98 -3.74
CA THR A 66 8.12 -16.06 -2.82
C THR A 66 7.73 -17.43 -3.38
N LEU A 67 6.51 -17.58 -3.90
CA LEU A 67 6.07 -18.81 -4.54
C LEU A 67 6.91 -19.16 -5.78
N LYS A 68 7.26 -18.17 -6.60
CA LYS A 68 8.19 -18.36 -7.73
C LYS A 68 9.55 -18.85 -7.26
N PHE A 69 10.10 -18.26 -6.20
CA PHE A 69 11.38 -18.68 -5.61
C PHE A 69 11.33 -20.12 -5.09
N VAL A 70 10.29 -20.50 -4.34
CA VAL A 70 10.12 -21.87 -3.84
C VAL A 70 9.96 -22.87 -4.99
N LYS A 71 9.13 -22.55 -5.99
CA LYS A 71 8.96 -23.38 -7.20
C LYS A 71 10.26 -23.53 -7.98
N PHE A 72 11.03 -22.45 -8.15
CA PHE A 72 12.33 -22.47 -8.80
C PHE A 72 13.35 -23.32 -8.04
N LYS A 73 13.40 -23.19 -6.71
CA LYS A 73 14.29 -23.97 -5.84
C LYS A 73 13.97 -25.46 -5.89
N HIS A 74 12.69 -25.82 -5.89
CA HIS A 74 12.26 -27.22 -6.00
C HIS A 74 12.55 -27.82 -7.39
N ARG A 75 12.33 -27.05 -8.47
CA ARG A 75 12.66 -27.46 -9.85
C ARG A 75 14.17 -27.66 -10.05
N SER A 76 14.99 -26.74 -9.53
CA SER A 76 16.47 -26.81 -9.63
C SER A 76 17.07 -27.93 -8.77
N THR A 77 16.45 -28.31 -7.65
CA THR A 77 16.85 -29.52 -6.90
C THR A 77 16.52 -30.82 -7.63
N SER A 78 15.49 -30.84 -8.49
CA SER A 78 15.16 -32.01 -9.30
C SER A 78 16.13 -32.20 -10.48
N GLN A 79 16.64 -31.11 -11.07
CA GLN A 79 17.66 -31.18 -12.12
C GLN A 79 19.06 -31.56 -11.60
N ARG A 80 19.36 -31.32 -10.32
CA ARG A 80 20.66 -31.73 -9.72
C ARG A 80 20.82 -33.25 -9.60
N SER A 81 19.73 -34.01 -9.76
CA SER A 81 19.75 -35.48 -9.75
C SER A 81 19.88 -36.11 -11.15
N THR A 82 19.78 -35.33 -12.23
CA THR A 82 19.93 -35.83 -13.61
C THR A 82 21.25 -35.46 -14.29
N GLU A 83 22.08 -34.65 -13.65
CA GLU A 83 23.39 -34.23 -14.19
C GLU A 83 24.59 -34.93 -13.52
N LYS A 84 24.39 -36.19 -13.09
CA LYS A 84 25.48 -37.05 -12.55
C LYS A 84 25.54 -38.46 -13.16
N CYS A 85 24.77 -38.74 -14.21
CA CYS A 85 24.87 -39.97 -15.00
C CYS A 85 25.22 -39.62 -16.45
N CYS A 86 26.45 -39.21 -16.70
CA CYS A 86 27.14 -39.45 -17.96
C CYS A 86 28.65 -39.43 -17.65
N HIS A 87 29.13 -40.60 -17.24
CA HIS A 87 30.51 -41.02 -17.43
C HIS A 87 30.70 -41.44 -18.88
#